data_AF-A0A2H3DBY1-F1
#
_entry.id   AF-A0A2H3DBY1-F1
#
_cell.length_a   1.000
_cell.length_b   1.000
_cell.length_c   1.000
_cell.angle_alpha   90.00
_cell.angle_beta   90.00
_cell.angle_gamma   90.00
#
_symmetry.space_group_name_H-M   'P 1'
#
loop_
_entity.id
_entity.type
_entity.pdbx_description
1 polymer ?
#
loop_
_entity_poly.entity_id
_entity_poly.type
_entity_poly.pdbx_seq_one_letter_code
_entity_poly.pdbx_strand_id
1 'polypeptide(L)'
;LGHPNYEAIVKMVQSQAAKGMLIDLFHIPPKYQFCISRKQTKTLISKRHEKGHKAIWPLEIIWVDLSGPHAVTLRTGNNYVIDIVDDHTSCAWSIPLKRKDD
;
A
#
# COMPACT_ATOMS: atom_id res chain seq x y z
N LEU A 1 11.22 -22.77 16.97
CA LEU A 1 9.96 -22.79 16.18
C LEU A 1 9.63 -21.38 15.70
N GLY A 2 9.67 -21.15 14.38
CA GLY A 2 9.54 -19.83 13.75
C GLY A 2 8.12 -19.28 13.67
N HIS A 3 7.48 -19.00 14.81
CA HIS A 3 6.15 -18.38 14.89
C HIS A 3 5.09 -18.95 13.91
N PRO A 4 4.90 -20.28 13.84
CA PRO A 4 3.89 -20.89 12.98
C PRO A 4 2.48 -20.36 13.29
N ASN A 5 1.57 -20.42 12.32
CA ASN A 5 0.16 -20.14 12.60
C ASN A 5 -0.44 -21.26 13.49
N TYR A 6 -1.59 -20.99 14.10
CA TYR A 6 -2.22 -21.94 15.02
C TYR A 6 -2.53 -23.28 14.34
N GLU A 7 -3.00 -23.26 13.09
CA GLU A 7 -3.31 -24.47 12.33
C GLU A 7 -2.08 -25.36 12.13
N ALA A 8 -0.91 -24.80 11.84
CA ALA A 8 0.33 -25.55 11.74
C ALA A 8 0.75 -26.15 13.08
N ILE A 9 0.50 -25.43 14.20
CA ILE A 9 0.73 -25.97 15.55
C ILE A 9 -0.18 -27.18 15.79
N VAL A 10 -1.48 -27.07 15.51
CA VAL A 10 -2.44 -28.18 15.65
C VAL A 10 -2.02 -29.37 14.80
N LYS A 11 -1.64 -29.15 13.53
CA LYS A 11 -1.17 -30.21 12.63
C LYS A 11 0.08 -30.91 13.14
N MET A 12 1.05 -30.18 13.69
CA MET A 12 2.26 -30.77 14.29
C MET A 12 1.95 -31.61 15.53
N VAL A 13 0.96 -31.20 16.35
CA VAL A 13 0.53 -32.00 17.51
C VAL A 13 -0.12 -33.29 17.02
N GLN A 14 -1.07 -33.18 16.09
CA GLN A 14 -1.79 -34.33 15.54
C GLN A 14 -0.87 -35.33 14.84
N SER A 15 0.14 -34.85 14.11
CA SER A 15 1.10 -35.72 13.40
C SER A 15 2.26 -36.21 14.28
N GLN A 16 2.29 -35.87 15.57
CA GLN A 16 3.41 -36.16 16.48
C GLN A 16 4.78 -35.72 15.93
N ALA A 17 4.82 -34.66 15.12
CA ALA A 17 6.03 -34.21 14.42
C ALA A 17 7.11 -33.64 15.36
N ALA A 18 6.81 -33.45 16.65
CA ALA A 18 7.76 -33.00 17.66
C ALA A 18 7.57 -33.76 18.98
N LYS A 19 8.65 -34.36 19.49
CA LYS A 19 8.67 -35.08 20.77
C LYS A 19 8.59 -34.09 21.94
N GLY A 20 7.69 -34.35 22.90
CA GLY A 20 7.55 -33.56 24.13
C GLY A 20 6.72 -32.28 23.98
N MET A 21 5.94 -32.15 22.91
CA MET A 21 5.07 -31.00 22.69
C MET A 21 3.81 -31.10 23.57
N LEU A 22 3.89 -30.59 24.80
CA LEU A 22 2.76 -30.42 25.72
C LEU A 22 2.01 -29.14 25.37
N ILE A 23 1.09 -29.22 24.41
CA ILE A 23 0.26 -28.07 24.04
C ILE A 23 -1.18 -28.37 24.44
N ASP A 24 -1.74 -27.47 25.24
CA ASP A 24 -3.17 -27.43 25.51
C ASP A 24 -3.90 -26.94 24.24
N LEU A 25 -4.65 -27.84 23.61
CA LEU A 25 -5.45 -27.56 22.41
C LEU A 25 -6.85 -27.01 22.74
N PHE A 26 -7.24 -26.99 24.01
CA PHE A 26 -8.55 -26.48 24.45
C PHE A 26 -8.55 -24.95 24.54
N HIS A 27 -7.37 -24.33 24.66
CA HIS A 27 -7.21 -22.88 24.74
C HIS A 27 -6.41 -22.36 23.56
N ILE A 28 -6.96 -21.36 22.88
CA ILE A 28 -6.23 -20.64 21.83
C ILE A 28 -5.08 -19.87 22.51
N PRO A 29 -3.82 -20.10 22.12
CA PRO A 29 -2.69 -19.40 22.72
C PRO A 29 -2.80 -17.90 22.44
N PRO A 30 -2.43 -17.03 23.40
CA PRO A 30 -2.49 -15.60 23.22
C PRO A 30 -1.63 -15.18 22.01
N LYS A 31 -2.16 -14.25 21.21
CA LYS A 31 -1.42 -13.72 20.05
C LYS A 31 -0.17 -13.01 20.54
N TYR A 32 0.99 -13.49 20.12
CA TYR A 32 2.28 -12.90 20.50
C TYR A 32 2.55 -11.60 19.73
N GLN A 33 3.07 -10.59 20.42
CA GLN A 33 3.32 -9.24 19.86
C GLN A 33 4.21 -9.25 18.61
N PHE A 34 5.22 -10.13 18.56
CA PHE A 34 6.10 -10.25 17.39
C PHE A 34 5.41 -10.95 16.21
N CYS A 35 4.45 -11.84 16.46
CA CYS A 35 3.59 -12.38 15.40
C CYS A 35 2.70 -11.30 14.82
N ILE A 36 2.14 -10.42 15.66
CA ILE A 36 1.23 -9.34 15.24
C ILE A 36 1.96 -8.29 14.40
N SER A 37 3.14 -7.85 14.83
CA SER A 37 3.93 -6.82 14.13
C SER A 37 4.52 -7.30 12.80
N ARG A 38 4.85 -8.60 12.68
CA ARG A 38 5.51 -9.15 11.48
C ARG A 38 4.56 -9.88 10.53
N LYS A 39 3.44 -10.42 11.02
CA LYS A 39 2.37 -10.93 10.16
C LYS A 39 1.46 -9.76 9.84
N GLN A 40 1.86 -8.97 8.86
CA GLN A 40 1.06 -7.90 8.30
C GLN A 40 -0.33 -8.44 7.93
N THR A 41 -1.30 -8.25 8.82
CA THR A 41 -2.70 -8.47 8.49
C THR A 41 -3.04 -7.34 7.54
N LYS A 42 -3.46 -7.66 6.31
CA LYS A 42 -4.14 -6.74 5.42
C LYS A 42 -5.41 -6.26 6.14
N THR A 43 -5.28 -5.32 7.07
CA THR A 43 -6.41 -4.60 7.59
C THR A 43 -7.00 -3.91 6.38
N LEU A 44 -8.27 -4.19 6.07
CA LEU A 44 -8.96 -3.44 5.06
C LEU A 44 -8.84 -1.98 5.50
N ILE A 45 -8.06 -1.20 4.75
CA ILE A 45 -8.19 0.25 4.82
C ILE A 45 -9.64 0.48 4.43
N SER A 46 -10.44 1.00 5.37
CA SER A 46 -11.83 1.28 5.08
C SER A 46 -11.80 2.15 3.83
N LYS A 47 -12.50 1.73 2.77
CA LYS A 47 -12.71 2.58 1.60
C LYS A 47 -13.68 3.70 1.96
N ARG A 48 -13.45 4.40 3.08
CA ARG A 48 -13.73 5.82 3.14
C ARG A 48 -12.70 6.46 2.22
N HIS A 49 -12.98 6.37 0.91
CA HIS A 49 -12.93 7.62 0.19
C HIS A 49 -13.90 8.50 0.98
N GLU A 50 -13.39 9.40 1.81
CA GLU A 50 -14.10 10.66 1.96
C GLU A 50 -14.39 11.04 0.51
N LYS A 51 -15.67 11.08 0.16
CA LYS A 51 -16.09 11.41 -1.20
C LYS A 51 -15.64 12.85 -1.35
N GLY A 52 -14.37 13.02 -1.76
CA GLY A 52 -13.71 14.31 -1.85
C GLY A 52 -14.64 15.18 -2.66
N HIS A 53 -14.96 16.35 -2.13
CA HIS A 53 -15.90 17.23 -2.79
C HIS A 53 -15.33 17.54 -4.17
N LYS A 54 -16.05 17.15 -5.23
CA LYS A 54 -15.72 17.55 -6.59
C LYS A 54 -15.86 19.07 -6.68
N ALA A 55 -14.91 19.72 -7.33
CA ALA A 55 -14.94 21.15 -7.61
C ALA A 55 -16.24 21.55 -8.36
N ILE A 56 -16.84 22.65 -7.91
CA ILE A 56 -18.06 23.23 -8.47
C ILE A 56 -17.70 24.24 -9.57
N TRP A 57 -16.52 24.85 -9.50
CA TRP A 57 -16.06 25.86 -10.45
C TRP A 57 -14.74 25.46 -11.13
N PRO A 58 -14.51 25.87 -12.39
CA PRO A 58 -13.22 25.70 -13.04
C PRO A 58 -12.09 26.32 -12.21
N LEU A 59 -10.97 25.60 -12.11
CA LEU A 59 -9.76 25.99 -11.37
C LEU A 59 -9.91 26.08 -9.85
N GLU A 60 -11.00 25.57 -9.27
CA GLU A 60 -11.21 25.54 -7.81
C GLU A 60 -10.30 24.50 -7.13
N ILE A 61 -10.19 23.31 -7.72
CA ILE A 61 -9.28 22.24 -7.28
C ILE A 61 -8.45 21.81 -8.48
N ILE A 62 -7.13 21.88 -8.32
CA ILE A 62 -6.17 21.40 -9.31
C ILE A 62 -5.34 20.29 -8.69
N TRP A 63 -5.34 19.14 -9.35
CA TRP A 63 -4.47 18.02 -9.02
C TRP A 63 -3.16 18.18 -9.79
N VAL A 64 -2.05 18.10 -9.07
CA VAL A 64 -0.71 18.18 -9.67
C VAL A 64 0.09 16.98 -9.23
N ASP A 65 0.60 16.23 -10.20
CA ASP A 65 1.53 15.13 -9.96
C ASP A 65 2.80 15.32 -10.78
N LEU A 66 3.94 14.92 -10.21
CA LEU A 66 5.22 14.93 -10.89
C LEU A 66 5.66 13.49 -11.14
N SER A 67 5.77 13.13 -12.41
CA SER A 67 6.32 11.86 -12.84
C SER A 67 7.77 12.00 -13.31
N GLY A 68 8.63 11.07 -12.87
CA GLY A 68 10.02 10.98 -13.29
C GLY A 68 11.00 10.78 -12.12
N PRO A 69 12.31 10.63 -12.40
CA PRO A 69 12.91 10.68 -13.74
C PRO A 69 12.51 9.47 -14.59
N HIS A 70 12.09 9.73 -15.83
CA HIS A 70 11.77 8.70 -16.82
C HIS A 70 13.05 8.08 -17.38
N ALA A 71 13.03 6.76 -17.61
CA ALA A 71 14.19 6.03 -18.12
C ALA A 71 14.61 6.46 -19.54
N VAL A 72 13.67 6.98 -20.32
CA VAL A 72 13.89 7.51 -21.67
C VAL A 72 13.68 9.01 -21.64
N THR A 73 14.71 9.75 -22.06
CA THR A 73 14.62 11.20 -22.22
C THR A 73 13.82 11.55 -23.46
N LEU A 74 12.89 12.49 -23.34
CA LEU A 74 12.19 13.06 -24.48
C LEU A 74 13.18 13.71 -25.44
N ARG A 75 12.79 13.86 -26.71
CA ARG A 75 13.64 14.50 -27.74
C ARG A 75 14.15 15.89 -27.34
N THR A 76 13.42 16.60 -26.49
CA THR A 76 13.76 17.94 -25.98
C THR A 76 14.77 17.95 -24.82
N GLY A 77 15.24 16.77 -24.38
CA GLY A 77 16.13 16.63 -23.22
C GLY A 77 15.40 16.58 -21.88
N ASN A 78 14.07 16.49 -21.88
CA ASN A 78 13.24 16.44 -20.68
C ASN A 78 13.07 15.00 -20.19
N ASN A 79 13.16 14.77 -18.89
CA ASN A 79 13.02 13.47 -18.24
C ASN A 79 12.03 13.47 -17.07
N TYR A 80 11.37 14.60 -16.82
CA TYR A 80 10.24 14.71 -15.89
C TYR A 80 9.02 15.26 -16.63
N VAL A 81 7.83 14.96 -16.12
CA VAL A 81 6.57 15.53 -16.60
C VAL A 81 5.73 15.91 -15.40
N ILE A 82 5.28 17.17 -15.35
CA ILE A 82 4.21 17.60 -14.45
C ILE A 82 2.88 17.39 -15.17
N ASP A 83 2.00 16.60 -14.56
CA ASP A 83 0.63 16.44 -15.00
C ASP A 83 -0.29 17.28 -14.10
N ILE A 84 -1.02 18.20 -14.72
CA ILE A 84 -1.94 19.14 -14.08
C ILE A 84 -3.34 18.81 -14.54
N VAL A 85 -4.27 18.59 -13.62
CA VAL A 85 -5.67 18.26 -13.93
C VAL A 85 -6.59 19.17 -13.15
N ASP A 86 -7.44 19.90 -13.86
CA ASP A 86 -8.56 20.62 -13.24
C ASP A 86 -9.67 19.65 -12.84
N ASP A 87 -10.04 19.63 -11.57
CA ASP A 87 -11.01 18.67 -11.03
C ASP A 87 -12.43 18.88 -11.59
N HIS A 88 -12.81 20.14 -11.86
CA HIS A 88 -14.16 20.49 -12.33
C HIS A 88 -14.38 20.04 -13.78
N THR A 89 -13.54 20.53 -14.69
CA THR A 89 -13.63 20.32 -16.14
C THR A 89 -12.98 19.03 -16.61
N SER A 90 -12.11 18.43 -15.79
CA SER A 90 -11.23 17.32 -16.19
C SER A 90 -10.27 17.68 -17.35
N CYS A 91 -10.07 18.97 -17.62
CA CYS A 91 -9.01 19.43 -18.52
C CYS A 91 -7.64 19.11 -17.92
N ALA A 92 -6.75 18.58 -18.76
CA ALA A 92 -5.41 18.17 -18.36
C ALA A 92 -4.33 18.86 -19.19
N TRP A 93 -3.23 19.21 -18.54
CA TRP A 93 -2.03 19.75 -19.17
C TRP A 93 -0.81 18.96 -18.69
N SER A 94 0.08 18.64 -19.61
CA SER A 94 1.36 17.98 -19.29
C SER A 94 2.51 18.90 -19.67
N ILE A 95 3.36 19.22 -18.70
CA ILE A 95 4.51 20.12 -18.86
C ILE A 95 5.79 19.32 -18.67
N PRO A 96 6.61 19.14 -19.71
CA PRO A 96 7.85 18.39 -19.59
C PRO A 96 8.98 19.25 -19.02
N LEU A 97 9.75 18.71 -18.08
CA LEU A 97 10.86 19.39 -17.38
C LEU A 97 12.19 18.65 -17.54
N LYS A 98 13.31 19.39 -17.43
CA LYS A 98 14.67 18.81 -17.46
C LYS A 98 15.16 18.41 -16.07
N ARG A 99 14.67 19.09 -15.05
CA ARG A 99 14.96 18.82 -13.64
C ARG A 99 13.66 18.78 -12.85
N LYS A 100 13.74 18.22 -11.65
CA LYS A 100 12.61 18.14 -10.73
C LYS A 100 12.17 19.52 -10.19
N ASP A 101 13.09 20.47 -10.16
CA ASP A 101 12.95 21.79 -9.55
C ASP A 101 12.82 22.94 -10.57
N ASP A 102 12.71 22.61 -11.86
CA ASP A 102 12.39 23.57 -12.92
C ASP A 102 10.91 23.99 -12.86
#